data_AF-A0A2M7XY96-F1
#
_entry.id   AF-A0A2M7XY96-F1
#
_cell.length_a   1.000
_cell.length_b   1.000
_cell.length_c   1.000
_cell.angle_alpha   90.00
_cell.angle_beta   90.00
_cell.angle_gamma   90.00
#
_symmetry.space_group_name_H-M   'P 1'
#
loop_
_entity.id
_entity.type
_entity.pdbx_description
1 polymer ?
#
loop_
_entity_poly.entity_id
_entity_poly.type
_entity_poly.pdbx_seq_one_letter_code
_entity_poly.pdbx_strand_id
1 'polypeptide(L)'
;IIYGIFLLSIIGIVLAYLNSDKKIKNFYIFSPIMIVLFFILSSLYKDSFWSNYYEGIGYYFILTITLGFYGFSFTRNKIIKNIPWLIFIFLFLFNLLKFTKEIKNNNIPNDGLRKQLATVVRVYEINKGKKDFCVRVYTPPVIPHTYNYLFDYYSKHRVRPTTSYVNNQCWYIIEDDSFKFRIDKFRQEHIPPAGKLIMKESIHKDVSLELWQDYPQK
;
A
#
# COMPACT_ATOMS: atom_id res chain seq x y z
N ILE A 1 19.53 6.65 -10.20
CA ILE A 1 19.65 7.56 -9.04
C ILE A 1 19.78 6.77 -7.73
N ILE A 2 18.77 5.96 -7.36
CA ILE A 2 18.77 5.19 -6.10
C ILE A 2 20.01 4.30 -5.94
N TYR A 3 20.37 3.50 -6.95
CA TYR A 3 21.58 2.66 -6.92
C TYR A 3 22.87 3.47 -6.75
N GLY A 4 22.94 4.68 -7.32
CA GLY A 4 24.09 5.57 -7.19
C GLY A 4 24.22 6.14 -5.78
N ILE A 5 23.10 6.52 -5.15
CA ILE A 5 23.07 6.96 -3.74
C ILE A 5 23.54 5.82 -2.85
N PHE A 6 23.02 4.61 -3.08
CA PHE A 6 23.40 3.44 -2.29
C PHE A 6 24.89 3.13 -2.42
N LEU A 7 25.44 3.13 -3.65
CA LEU A 7 26.88 2.94 -3.88
C LEU A 7 27.72 3.99 -3.16
N LEU A 8 27.31 5.27 -3.23
CA LEU A 8 27.98 6.36 -2.53
C LEU A 8 27.97 6.14 -1.01
N SER A 9 26.85 5.66 -0.46
CA SER A 9 26.75 5.34 0.96
C SER A 9 27.68 4.21 1.38
N ILE A 10 27.85 3.18 0.55
CA ILE A 10 28.85 2.12 0.79
C ILE A 10 30.27 2.70 0.82
N ILE A 11 30.62 3.57 -0.14
CA ILE A 11 31.93 4.24 -0.16
C ILE A 11 32.16 5.03 1.14
N GLY A 12 31.14 5.77 1.59
CA GLY A 12 31.21 6.53 2.83
C GLY A 12 31.37 5.66 4.08
N ILE A 13 30.70 4.51 4.14
CA ILE A 13 30.90 3.52 5.21
C ILE A 13 32.34 3.00 5.21
N VAL A 14 32.89 2.67 4.03
CA VAL A 14 34.29 2.24 3.91
C VAL A 14 35.25 3.33 4.36
N LEU A 15 35.03 4.58 3.97
CA LEU A 15 35.84 5.72 4.41
C LEU A 15 35.80 5.91 5.93
N ALA A 16 34.63 5.78 6.55
CA ALA A 16 34.50 5.82 8.00
C ALA A 16 35.25 4.66 8.65
N TYR A 17 35.13 3.45 8.12
CA TYR A 17 35.84 2.28 8.63
C TYR A 17 37.37 2.43 8.57
N LEU A 18 37.89 3.01 7.50
CA LEU A 18 39.33 3.23 7.33
C LEU A 18 39.86 4.32 8.26
N ASN A 19 39.11 5.41 8.45
CA ASN A 19 39.62 6.64 9.06
C ASN A 19 39.15 6.93 10.50
N SER A 20 38.31 6.08 11.11
CA SER A 20 37.75 6.30 12.46
C SER A 20 38.34 5.40 13.54
N ASP A 21 38.04 5.71 14.81
CA ASP A 21 38.44 4.89 15.96
C ASP A 21 37.62 3.59 16.09
N LYS A 22 38.16 2.61 16.82
CA LYS A 22 37.57 1.26 16.97
C LYS A 22 36.08 1.25 17.35
N LYS A 23 35.65 2.14 18.26
CA LYS A 23 34.22 2.24 18.66
C LYS A 23 33.33 2.65 17.50
N ILE A 24 33.77 3.61 16.69
CA ILE A 24 33.04 4.11 15.53
C ILE A 24 33.02 3.03 14.44
N LYS A 25 34.14 2.34 14.19
CA LYS A 25 34.19 1.23 13.22
C LYS A 25 33.13 0.16 13.48
N ASN A 26 32.98 -0.28 14.74
CA ASN A 26 31.99 -1.30 15.12
C ASN A 26 30.56 -0.84 14.80
N PHE A 27 30.25 0.43 15.03
CA PHE A 27 28.94 1.00 14.72
C PHE A 27 28.67 1.08 13.21
N TYR A 28 29.67 1.45 12.41
CA TYR A 28 29.54 1.51 10.95
C TYR A 28 29.42 0.14 10.27
N ILE A 29 30.01 -0.90 10.87
CA ILE A 29 29.89 -2.28 10.38
C ILE A 29 28.51 -2.87 10.69
N PHE A 30 27.85 -2.43 11.76
CA PHE A 30 26.55 -2.97 12.16
C PHE A 30 25.49 -2.87 11.04
N SER A 31 25.36 -1.71 10.40
CA SER A 31 24.35 -1.47 9.36
C SER A 31 24.46 -2.43 8.15
N PRO A 32 25.63 -2.58 7.48
CA PRO A 32 25.77 -3.53 6.38
C PRO A 32 25.65 -4.99 6.85
N ILE A 33 26.12 -5.34 8.05
CA ILE A 33 25.91 -6.69 8.61
C ILE A 33 24.42 -6.99 8.76
N MET A 34 23.62 -6.06 9.29
CA MET A 34 22.18 -6.25 9.42
C MET A 34 21.50 -6.48 8.08
N ILE A 35 21.89 -5.75 7.03
CA ILE A 35 21.34 -5.97 5.67
C ILE A 35 21.66 -7.39 5.18
N VAL A 36 22.91 -7.85 5.35
CA VAL A 36 23.31 -9.20 4.94
C VAL A 36 22.57 -10.27 5.75
N LEU A 37 22.44 -10.10 7.07
CA LEU A 37 21.69 -11.02 7.93
C LEU A 37 20.22 -11.10 7.52
N PHE A 38 19.57 -9.96 7.26
CA PHE A 38 18.19 -9.96 6.78
C PHE A 38 18.05 -10.65 5.43
N PHE A 39 19.01 -10.46 4.52
CA PHE A 39 19.01 -11.12 3.23
C PHE A 39 19.19 -12.66 3.35
N ILE A 40 20.04 -13.11 4.29
CA ILE A 40 20.20 -14.54 4.55
C ILE A 40 18.92 -15.10 5.17
N LEU A 41 18.38 -14.45 6.21
CA LEU A 41 17.16 -14.88 6.89
C LEU A 41 15.97 -14.93 5.93
N SER A 42 15.83 -13.93 5.06
CA SER A 42 14.76 -13.90 4.08
C SER A 42 14.87 -14.99 3.03
N SER A 43 16.08 -15.43 2.69
CA SER A 43 16.31 -16.55 1.77
C SER A 43 15.94 -17.90 2.39
N LEU A 44 15.84 -17.99 3.72
CA LEU A 44 15.41 -19.20 4.42
C LEU A 44 13.87 -19.35 4.48
N TYR A 45 13.12 -18.28 4.23
CA TYR A 45 11.66 -18.32 4.18
C TYR A 45 11.15 -18.62 2.77
N LYS A 46 10.32 -19.67 2.64
CA LYS A 46 9.78 -20.14 1.35
C LYS A 46 8.54 -19.38 0.86
N ASP A 47 7.76 -18.81 1.76
CA ASP A 47 6.54 -18.06 1.46
C ASP A 47 6.72 -16.57 1.74
N SER A 48 6.04 -15.72 0.93
CA SER A 48 5.60 -14.30 1.10
C SER A 48 6.38 -13.34 2.01
N PHE A 49 7.58 -13.70 2.46
CA PHE A 49 8.38 -12.98 3.43
C PHE A 49 8.72 -11.62 2.85
N TRP A 50 9.21 -11.62 1.61
CA TRP A 50 9.52 -10.42 0.88
C TRP A 50 8.31 -9.50 0.69
N SER A 51 7.12 -10.02 0.34
CA SER A 51 5.96 -9.17 0.06
C SER A 51 5.48 -8.37 1.27
N ASN A 52 5.69 -8.87 2.50
CA ASN A 52 5.29 -8.20 3.74
C ASN A 52 6.45 -7.46 4.43
N TYR A 53 7.71 -7.85 4.20
CA TYR A 53 8.87 -7.28 4.92
C TYR A 53 9.52 -6.08 4.21
N TYR A 54 9.18 -5.83 2.93
CA TYR A 54 9.67 -4.64 2.21
C TYR A 54 9.24 -3.31 2.86
N GLU A 55 8.25 -3.31 3.75
CA GLU A 55 7.89 -2.12 4.52
C GLU A 55 8.98 -1.73 5.55
N GLY A 56 9.59 -2.72 6.22
CA GLY A 56 10.59 -2.48 7.27
C GLY A 56 12.01 -2.23 6.76
N ILE A 57 12.38 -2.80 5.61
CA ILE A 57 13.74 -2.69 5.08
C ILE A 57 14.11 -1.25 4.69
N GLY A 58 13.11 -0.42 4.35
CA GLY A 58 13.29 1.00 4.02
C GLY A 58 14.02 1.76 5.14
N TYR A 59 13.72 1.46 6.41
CA TYR A 59 14.38 2.10 7.54
C TYR A 59 15.87 1.76 7.62
N TYR A 60 16.26 0.52 7.30
CA TYR A 60 17.65 0.10 7.24
C TYR A 60 18.40 0.72 6.06
N PHE A 61 17.73 0.94 4.92
CA PHE A 61 18.30 1.71 3.82
C PHE A 61 18.54 3.17 4.21
N ILE A 62 17.58 3.82 4.88
CA ILE A 62 17.74 5.20 5.37
C ILE A 62 18.91 5.30 6.34
N LEU A 63 19.01 4.37 7.30
CA LEU A 63 20.14 4.30 8.24
C LEU A 63 21.46 4.15 7.48
N THR A 64 21.55 3.20 6.55
CA THR A 64 22.75 2.95 5.74
C THR A 64 23.15 4.18 4.92
N ILE A 65 22.18 4.87 4.33
CA ILE A 65 22.43 6.09 3.55
C ILE A 65 22.97 7.20 4.45
N THR A 66 22.32 7.41 5.59
CA THR A 66 22.68 8.44 6.58
C THR A 66 24.09 8.21 7.11
N LEU A 67 24.41 6.98 7.54
CA LEU A 67 25.74 6.61 8.01
C LEU A 67 26.76 6.76 6.89
N GLY A 68 26.48 6.28 5.69
CA GLY A 68 27.36 6.45 4.55
C GLY A 68 27.67 7.92 4.27
N PHE A 69 26.68 8.78 4.24
CA PHE A 69 26.88 10.22 4.01
C PHE A 69 27.70 10.85 5.13
N TYR A 70 27.40 10.51 6.38
CA TYR A 70 28.19 10.96 7.53
C TYR A 70 29.63 10.43 7.50
N GLY A 71 29.86 9.26 6.91
CA GLY A 71 31.18 8.64 6.78
C GLY A 71 32.18 9.48 5.98
N PHE A 72 31.70 10.28 5.01
CA PHE A 72 32.53 11.26 4.31
C PHE A 72 33.07 12.37 5.22
N SER A 73 32.46 12.62 6.39
CA SER A 73 32.96 13.62 7.34
C SER A 73 34.33 13.28 7.95
N PHE A 74 34.72 12.00 7.92
CA PHE A 74 36.01 11.50 8.41
C PHE A 74 37.15 11.69 7.42
N THR A 75 36.89 12.11 6.18
CA THR A 75 37.97 12.44 5.23
C THR A 75 38.59 13.80 5.54
N ARG A 76 39.91 13.92 5.33
CA ARG A 76 40.63 15.20 5.44
C ARG A 76 40.37 16.13 4.24
N ASN A 77 39.98 15.58 3.09
CA ASN A 77 39.76 16.36 1.88
C ASN A 77 38.40 17.09 1.94
N LYS A 78 38.45 18.44 2.00
CA LYS A 78 37.26 19.30 2.09
C LYS A 78 36.28 19.11 0.93
N ILE A 79 36.77 18.81 -0.28
CA ILE A 79 35.91 18.60 -1.45
C ILE A 79 35.11 17.31 -1.27
N ILE A 80 35.82 16.21 -1.00
CA ILE A 80 35.22 14.87 -0.84
C ILE A 80 34.20 14.87 0.31
N LYS A 81 34.51 15.57 1.41
CA LYS A 81 33.62 15.73 2.57
C LYS A 81 32.25 16.33 2.21
N ASN A 82 32.22 17.23 1.23
CA ASN A 82 31.00 17.99 0.88
C ASN A 82 30.19 17.36 -0.26
N ILE A 83 30.73 16.35 -0.97
CA ILE A 83 30.02 15.68 -2.10
C ILE A 83 28.64 15.15 -1.70
N PRO A 84 28.45 14.42 -0.58
CA PRO A 84 27.13 13.88 -0.24
C PRO A 84 26.10 14.98 0.05
N TRP A 85 26.53 16.08 0.67
CA TRP A 85 25.67 17.24 0.92
C TRP A 85 25.21 17.91 -0.37
N LEU A 86 26.11 18.08 -1.34
CA LEU A 86 25.77 18.62 -2.65
C LEU A 86 24.74 17.74 -3.38
N ILE A 87 24.94 16.42 -3.36
CA ILE A 87 24.01 15.45 -3.94
C ILE A 87 22.65 15.51 -3.22
N PHE A 88 22.65 15.57 -1.89
CA PHE A 88 21.42 15.69 -1.11
C PHE A 88 20.65 16.96 -1.46
N ILE A 89 21.30 18.12 -1.48
CA ILE A 89 20.68 19.41 -1.82
C ILE A 89 20.12 19.37 -3.25
N PHE A 90 20.89 18.84 -4.20
CA PHE A 90 20.43 18.69 -5.58
C PHE A 90 19.17 17.83 -5.67
N LEU A 91 19.16 16.66 -5.03
CA LEU A 91 18.00 15.77 -5.01
C LEU A 91 16.81 16.39 -4.29
N PHE A 92 17.04 17.10 -3.20
CA PHE A 92 15.99 17.78 -2.45
C PHE A 92 15.32 18.86 -3.31
N LEU A 93 16.11 19.72 -3.97
CA LEU A 93 15.59 20.75 -4.88
C LEU A 93 14.85 20.12 -6.07
N PHE A 94 15.40 19.05 -6.66
CA PHE A 94 14.75 18.33 -7.75
C PHE A 94 13.40 17.73 -7.34
N ASN A 95 13.31 17.15 -6.15
CA ASN A 95 12.06 16.60 -5.62
C ASN A 95 11.06 17.71 -5.25
N LEU A 96 11.51 18.85 -4.72
CA LEU A 96 10.65 20.01 -4.50
C LEU A 96 10.03 20.54 -5.80
N LEU A 97 10.82 20.60 -6.89
CA LEU A 97 10.31 21.00 -8.20
C LEU A 97 9.26 20.01 -8.73
N LYS A 98 9.48 18.69 -8.56
CA LYS A 98 8.48 17.68 -8.90
C LYS A 98 7.21 17.81 -8.07
N PHE A 99 7.37 17.96 -6.76
CA PHE A 99 6.27 18.06 -5.81
C PHE A 99 5.41 19.30 -6.07
N THR A 100 6.03 20.45 -6.35
CA THR A 100 5.29 21.67 -6.70
C THR A 100 4.53 21.53 -8.01
N LYS A 101 5.08 20.81 -9.01
CA LYS A 101 4.36 20.47 -10.24
C LYS A 101 3.17 19.55 -9.97
N GLU A 102 3.33 18.59 -9.07
CA GLU A 102 2.29 17.64 -8.69
C GLU A 102 1.16 18.31 -7.89
N ILE A 103 1.47 19.20 -6.94
CA ILE A 103 0.44 19.99 -6.22
C ILE A 103 -0.36 20.88 -7.19
N LYS A 104 0.31 21.49 -8.16
CA LYS A 104 -0.36 22.34 -9.17
C LYS A 104 -1.20 21.53 -10.16
N ASN A 105 -0.98 20.22 -10.23
CA ASN A 105 -1.76 19.34 -11.09
C ASN A 105 -3.10 19.03 -10.42
N ASN A 106 -4.18 19.59 -10.96
CA ASN A 106 -5.53 19.34 -10.45
C ASN A 106 -6.08 17.94 -10.78
N ASN A 107 -5.36 17.15 -11.59
CA ASN A 107 -5.72 15.77 -11.85
C ASN A 107 -5.38 14.90 -10.64
N ILE A 108 -6.28 14.89 -9.66
CA ILE A 108 -6.16 13.97 -8.54
C ILE A 108 -6.71 12.61 -8.98
N PRO A 109 -5.89 11.56 -9.05
CA PRO A 109 -6.34 10.24 -9.45
C PRO A 109 -7.43 9.74 -8.48
N ASN A 110 -8.48 9.17 -9.04
CA ASN A 110 -9.54 8.54 -8.26
C ASN A 110 -9.16 7.09 -7.93
N ASP A 111 -8.21 6.93 -7.02
CA ASP A 111 -7.67 5.63 -6.61
C ASP A 111 -7.68 5.45 -5.08
N GLY A 112 -7.37 4.23 -4.62
CA GLY A 112 -7.31 3.87 -3.21
C GLY A 112 -8.61 4.21 -2.47
N LEU A 113 -8.49 4.91 -1.34
CA LEU A 113 -9.62 5.25 -0.49
C LEU A 113 -10.69 6.10 -1.18
N ARG A 114 -10.32 6.99 -2.13
CA ARG A 114 -11.28 7.84 -2.84
C ARG A 114 -12.21 7.02 -3.72
N LYS A 115 -11.65 6.00 -4.38
CA LYS A 115 -12.37 5.03 -5.21
C LYS A 115 -13.38 4.23 -4.39
N GLN A 116 -12.93 3.73 -3.24
CA GLN A 116 -13.76 2.97 -2.30
C GLN A 116 -14.86 3.85 -1.68
N LEU A 117 -14.53 5.11 -1.35
CA LEU A 117 -15.50 6.11 -0.89
C LEU A 117 -16.59 6.38 -1.93
N ALA A 118 -16.21 6.60 -3.19
CA ALA A 118 -17.18 6.80 -4.28
C ALA A 118 -18.12 5.60 -4.44
N THR A 119 -17.59 4.38 -4.31
CA THR A 119 -18.38 3.14 -4.36
C THR A 119 -19.37 3.06 -3.20
N VAL A 120 -18.94 3.36 -1.96
CA VAL A 120 -19.84 3.40 -0.79
C VAL A 120 -20.92 4.47 -0.94
N VAL A 121 -20.54 5.67 -1.39
CA VAL A 121 -21.48 6.76 -1.66
C VAL A 121 -22.53 6.31 -2.67
N ARG A 122 -22.11 5.69 -3.78
CA ARG A 122 -23.01 5.18 -4.82
C ARG A 122 -23.99 4.13 -4.29
N VAL A 123 -23.52 3.18 -3.46
CA VAL A 123 -24.39 2.19 -2.80
C VAL A 123 -25.46 2.87 -1.96
N TYR A 124 -25.10 3.90 -1.20
CA TYR A 124 -26.06 4.66 -0.41
C TYR A 124 -27.03 5.48 -1.25
N GLU A 125 -26.59 6.03 -2.38
CA GLU A 125 -27.46 6.78 -3.30
C GLU A 125 -28.53 5.88 -3.91
N ILE A 126 -28.15 4.68 -4.38
CA ILE A 126 -29.08 3.70 -4.96
C ILE A 126 -30.09 3.20 -3.92
N ASN A 127 -29.69 3.12 -2.65
CA ASN A 127 -30.54 2.65 -1.55
C ASN A 127 -31.12 3.81 -0.71
N LYS A 128 -31.15 5.04 -1.24
CA LYS A 128 -31.66 6.22 -0.51
C LYS A 128 -33.11 5.99 -0.08
N GLY A 129 -33.39 6.23 1.20
CA GLY A 129 -34.73 6.08 1.79
C GLY A 129 -35.10 4.66 2.21
N LYS A 130 -34.27 3.65 1.92
CA LYS A 130 -34.48 2.29 2.46
C LYS A 130 -34.15 2.24 3.95
N LYS A 131 -34.92 1.47 4.72
CA LYS A 131 -34.70 1.24 6.16
C LYS A 131 -33.59 0.24 6.43
N ASP A 132 -33.35 -0.66 5.48
CA ASP A 132 -32.34 -1.72 5.50
C ASP A 132 -31.95 -2.10 4.07
N PHE A 133 -30.73 -2.61 3.91
CA PHE A 133 -30.25 -3.19 2.67
C PHE A 133 -29.03 -4.08 2.96
N CYS A 134 -28.81 -5.08 2.11
CA CYS A 134 -27.68 -5.99 2.24
C CYS A 134 -26.51 -5.56 1.36
N VAL A 135 -25.30 -5.63 1.91
CA VAL A 135 -24.04 -5.46 1.17
C VAL A 135 -23.04 -6.53 1.60
N ARG A 136 -22.43 -7.20 0.63
CA ARG A 136 -21.26 -8.06 0.78
C ARG A 136 -20.12 -7.52 -0.06
N VAL A 137 -18.89 -7.69 0.43
CA VAL A 137 -17.72 -7.06 -0.17
C VAL A 137 -16.65 -8.11 -0.38
N TYR A 138 -16.13 -8.16 -1.61
CA TYR A 138 -14.90 -8.83 -1.96
C TYR A 138 -13.82 -7.78 -2.23
N THR A 139 -12.72 -7.87 -1.49
CA THR A 139 -11.46 -7.16 -1.79
C THR A 139 -10.31 -8.17 -1.78
N PRO A 140 -9.26 -7.97 -2.61
CA PRO A 140 -8.04 -8.74 -2.49
C PRO A 140 -7.48 -8.69 -1.05
N PRO A 141 -6.78 -9.75 -0.59
CA PRO A 141 -6.36 -9.89 0.81
C PRO A 141 -5.31 -8.86 1.28
N VAL A 142 -4.83 -8.00 0.39
CA VAL A 142 -3.80 -7.00 0.67
C VAL A 142 -4.34 -5.82 1.49
N ILE A 143 -5.63 -5.46 1.34
CA ILE A 143 -6.25 -4.37 2.10
C ILE A 143 -7.66 -4.81 2.56
N PRO A 144 -7.76 -5.63 3.62
CA PRO A 144 -9.04 -6.08 4.12
C PRO A 144 -9.79 -4.95 4.86
N HIS A 145 -11.13 -5.03 4.87
CA HIS A 145 -12.04 -4.24 5.72
C HIS A 145 -12.21 -2.74 5.45
N THR A 146 -11.57 -2.13 4.43
CA THR A 146 -11.73 -0.68 4.21
C THR A 146 -13.19 -0.27 3.96
N TYR A 147 -13.97 -1.07 3.22
CA TYR A 147 -15.40 -0.82 3.03
C TYR A 147 -16.19 -0.90 4.33
N ASN A 148 -15.86 -1.84 5.23
CA ASN A 148 -16.54 -1.96 6.52
C ASN A 148 -16.35 -0.67 7.33
N TYR A 149 -15.12 -0.15 7.39
CA TYR A 149 -14.82 1.11 8.05
C TYR A 149 -15.60 2.28 7.43
N LEU A 150 -15.67 2.37 6.11
CA LEU A 150 -16.44 3.40 5.43
C LEU A 150 -17.94 3.27 5.75
N PHE A 151 -18.52 2.07 5.73
CA PHE A 151 -19.91 1.86 6.13
C PHE A 151 -20.15 2.21 7.61
N ASP A 152 -19.19 1.92 8.50
CA ASP A 152 -19.24 2.32 9.91
C ASP A 152 -19.27 3.85 10.04
N TYR A 153 -18.39 4.53 9.32
CA TYR A 153 -18.31 5.99 9.31
C TYR A 153 -19.63 6.63 8.86
N TYR A 154 -20.23 6.14 7.77
CA TYR A 154 -21.51 6.66 7.26
C TYR A 154 -22.71 6.29 8.13
N SER A 155 -22.63 5.19 8.89
CA SER A 155 -23.74 4.73 9.73
C SER A 155 -24.11 5.71 10.87
N LYS A 156 -23.26 6.69 11.18
CA LYS A 156 -23.59 7.77 12.13
C LYS A 156 -24.81 8.61 11.71
N HIS A 157 -25.10 8.67 10.41
CA HIS A 157 -26.17 9.49 9.85
C HIS A 157 -27.04 8.74 8.83
N ARG A 158 -26.75 7.46 8.59
CA ARG A 158 -27.43 6.61 7.60
C ARG A 158 -27.58 5.20 8.15
N VAL A 159 -28.41 4.38 7.51
CA VAL A 159 -28.56 2.97 7.87
C VAL A 159 -27.24 2.23 7.62
N ARG A 160 -26.83 1.37 8.55
CA ARG A 160 -25.70 0.46 8.33
C ARG A 160 -26.18 -0.75 7.50
N PRO A 161 -25.52 -1.10 6.38
CA PRO A 161 -25.88 -2.30 5.63
C PRO A 161 -25.66 -3.56 6.47
N THR A 162 -26.50 -4.57 6.25
CA THR A 162 -26.36 -5.91 6.82
C THR A 162 -25.66 -6.84 5.83
N THR A 163 -25.14 -7.96 6.31
CA THR A 163 -24.59 -9.05 5.47
C THR A 163 -25.65 -10.11 5.12
N SER A 164 -26.80 -10.07 5.78
CA SER A 164 -27.94 -10.95 5.49
C SER A 164 -28.82 -10.37 4.39
N TYR A 165 -29.34 -11.21 3.50
CA TYR A 165 -30.24 -10.79 2.43
C TYR A 165 -31.44 -9.99 2.97
N VAL A 166 -31.80 -8.91 2.27
CA VAL A 166 -32.95 -8.05 2.60
C VAL A 166 -33.89 -8.05 1.41
N ASN A 167 -35.16 -8.43 1.61
CA ASN A 167 -36.14 -8.60 0.53
C ASN A 167 -35.63 -9.49 -0.61
N ASN A 168 -34.97 -10.60 -0.25
CA ASN A 168 -34.31 -11.53 -1.16
C ASN A 168 -33.27 -10.86 -2.09
N GLN A 169 -32.73 -9.70 -1.72
CA GLN A 169 -31.71 -9.00 -2.49
C GLN A 169 -30.46 -8.71 -1.66
N CYS A 170 -29.29 -8.74 -2.31
CA CYS A 170 -28.05 -8.26 -1.74
C CYS A 170 -27.14 -7.62 -2.78
N TRP A 171 -26.50 -6.51 -2.40
CA TRP A 171 -25.46 -5.87 -3.19
C TRP A 171 -24.11 -6.51 -2.92
N TYR A 172 -23.30 -6.62 -3.97
CA TYR A 172 -21.96 -7.17 -3.94
C TYR A 172 -21.01 -6.14 -4.52
N ILE A 173 -20.04 -5.71 -3.71
CA ILE A 173 -18.91 -4.92 -4.18
C ILE A 173 -17.79 -5.91 -4.51
N ILE A 174 -17.40 -6.00 -5.77
CA ILE A 174 -16.34 -6.90 -6.24
C ILE A 174 -15.20 -6.05 -6.80
N GLU A 175 -14.09 -5.99 -6.07
CA GLU A 175 -12.83 -5.47 -6.61
C GLU A 175 -12.12 -6.53 -7.46
N ASP A 176 -11.44 -6.09 -8.51
CA ASP A 176 -10.67 -6.96 -9.39
C ASP A 176 -9.51 -7.62 -8.64
N ASP A 177 -9.21 -8.85 -9.02
CA ASP A 177 -8.11 -9.62 -8.46
C ASP A 177 -7.38 -10.34 -9.58
N SER A 178 -6.05 -10.22 -9.58
CA SER A 178 -5.15 -11.02 -10.41
C SER A 178 -5.45 -12.53 -10.34
N PHE A 179 -6.00 -13.00 -9.23
CA PHE A 179 -6.37 -14.38 -8.97
C PHE A 179 -7.88 -14.60 -9.05
N LYS A 180 -8.42 -14.77 -10.27
CA LYS A 180 -9.87 -14.96 -10.53
C LYS A 180 -10.55 -16.02 -9.65
N PHE A 181 -9.86 -17.12 -9.35
CA PHE A 181 -10.40 -18.21 -8.54
C PHE A 181 -10.87 -17.75 -7.14
N ARG A 182 -10.31 -16.66 -6.61
CA ARG A 182 -10.72 -16.11 -5.31
C ARG A 182 -12.05 -15.38 -5.38
N ILE A 183 -12.27 -14.60 -6.45
CA ILE A 183 -13.57 -13.98 -6.73
C ILE A 183 -14.61 -15.08 -6.94
N ASP A 184 -14.28 -16.12 -7.71
CA ASP A 184 -15.20 -17.22 -7.99
C ASP A 184 -15.56 -18.00 -6.72
N LYS A 185 -14.57 -18.29 -5.86
CA LYS A 185 -14.79 -18.90 -4.55
C LYS A 185 -15.68 -18.01 -3.67
N PHE A 186 -15.40 -16.71 -3.59
CA PHE A 186 -16.23 -15.78 -2.84
C PHE A 186 -17.68 -15.77 -3.34
N ARG A 187 -17.88 -15.74 -4.66
CA ARG A 187 -19.22 -15.83 -5.27
C ARG A 187 -19.93 -17.12 -4.89
N GLN A 188 -19.26 -18.27 -4.98
CA GLN A 188 -19.84 -19.57 -4.60
C GLN A 188 -20.25 -19.65 -3.13
N GLU A 189 -19.47 -19.02 -2.24
CA GLU A 189 -19.74 -19.05 -0.79
C GLU A 189 -20.83 -18.05 -0.37
N HIS A 190 -21.00 -16.95 -1.11
CA HIS A 190 -21.81 -15.82 -0.66
C HIS A 190 -23.09 -15.60 -1.48
N ILE A 191 -23.09 -15.95 -2.76
CA ILE A 191 -24.26 -15.84 -3.64
C ILE A 191 -25.03 -17.17 -3.58
N PRO A 192 -26.33 -17.16 -3.27
CA PRO A 192 -27.15 -18.37 -3.27
C PRO A 192 -27.09 -19.10 -4.62
N PRO A 193 -27.14 -20.45 -4.65
CA PRO A 193 -27.13 -21.20 -5.90
C PRO A 193 -28.28 -20.85 -6.86
N ALA A 194 -29.44 -20.42 -6.32
CA ALA A 194 -30.59 -19.94 -7.09
C ALA A 194 -30.54 -18.43 -7.39
N GLY A 195 -29.46 -17.75 -6.99
CA GLY A 195 -29.28 -16.32 -7.15
C GLY A 195 -29.21 -15.90 -8.61
N LYS A 196 -29.94 -14.85 -8.97
CA LYS A 196 -29.89 -14.22 -10.29
C LYS A 196 -29.29 -12.82 -10.19
N LEU A 197 -28.36 -12.51 -11.08
CA LEU A 197 -27.84 -11.16 -11.25
C LEU A 197 -28.95 -10.28 -11.86
N ILE A 198 -29.36 -9.25 -11.13
CA ILE A 198 -30.38 -8.28 -11.55
C ILE A 198 -29.76 -7.04 -12.16
N MET A 199 -28.64 -6.59 -11.58
CA MET A 199 -27.95 -5.39 -12.03
C MET A 199 -26.44 -5.55 -11.87
N LYS A 200 -25.69 -5.01 -12.82
CA LYS A 200 -24.24 -4.86 -12.72
C LYS A 200 -23.84 -3.48 -13.21
N GLU A 201 -23.11 -2.75 -12.37
CA GLU A 201 -22.59 -1.42 -12.67
C GLU A 201 -21.07 -1.43 -12.44
N SER A 202 -20.29 -0.98 -13.40
CA SER A 202 -18.86 -0.74 -13.19
C SER A 202 -18.71 0.65 -12.58
N ILE A 203 -18.30 0.73 -11.32
CA ILE A 203 -18.07 2.04 -10.66
C ILE A 203 -16.72 2.60 -11.11
N HIS A 204 -15.72 1.72 -11.21
CA HIS A 204 -14.37 2.01 -11.70
C HIS A 204 -13.91 0.88 -12.62
N LYS A 205 -12.70 1.00 -13.18
CA LYS A 205 -12.11 -0.04 -14.05
C LYS A 205 -11.99 -1.39 -13.34
N ASP A 206 -11.74 -1.36 -12.04
CA ASP A 206 -11.41 -2.50 -11.19
C ASP A 206 -12.39 -2.70 -10.03
N VAL A 207 -13.55 -2.02 -10.04
CA VAL A 207 -14.59 -2.19 -9.02
C VAL A 207 -15.94 -2.28 -9.70
N SER A 208 -16.64 -3.38 -9.43
CA SER A 208 -18.02 -3.59 -9.89
C SER A 208 -18.98 -3.71 -8.73
N LEU A 209 -20.17 -3.14 -8.92
CA LEU A 209 -21.31 -3.26 -8.02
C LEU A 209 -22.34 -4.18 -8.68
N GLU A 210 -22.66 -5.29 -8.03
CA GLU A 210 -23.58 -6.32 -8.53
C GLU A 210 -24.78 -6.45 -7.58
N LEU A 211 -26.02 -6.40 -8.10
CA LEU A 211 -27.22 -6.73 -7.34
C LEU A 211 -27.65 -8.15 -7.66
N TRP A 212 -27.72 -9.00 -6.65
CA TRP A 212 -28.20 -10.37 -6.79
C TRP A 212 -29.51 -10.55 -6.04
N GLN A 213 -30.44 -11.26 -6.67
CA GLN A 213 -31.71 -11.64 -6.07
C GLN A 213 -31.78 -13.15 -5.88
N ASP A 214 -32.07 -13.56 -4.65
CA ASP A 214 -32.36 -14.95 -4.32
C ASP A 214 -33.80 -15.28 -4.73
N TYR A 215 -33.97 -16.40 -5.43
CA TYR A 215 -35.29 -16.94 -5.71
C TYR A 215 -35.44 -18.19 -4.85
N PRO A 216 -36.40 -18.22 -3.90
CA PRO A 216 -36.63 -19.41 -3.13
C PRO A 216 -36.89 -20.58 -4.08
N GLN A 217 -36.12 -21.66 -3.92
CA GLN A 217 -36.36 -22.90 -4.63
C GLN A 217 -37.73 -23.40 -4.20
N LYS A 218 -38.65 -23.55 -5.15
CA LYS A 218 -39.95 -24.18 -4.93
C LYS A 218 -39.79 -25.66 -4.66
#